data_AF-A0A517Z184-F1
#
_entry.id   AF-A0A517Z184-F1
#
_cell.length_a   1.000
_cell.length_b   1.000
_cell.length_c   1.000
_cell.angle_alpha   90.00
_cell.angle_beta   90.00
_cell.angle_gamma   90.00
#
_symmetry.space_group_name_H-M   'P 1'
#
loop_
_entity.id
_entity.type
_entity.pdbx_description
1 polymer ?
#
loop_
_entity_poly.entity_id
_entity_poly.type
_entity_poly.pdbx_seq_one_letter_code
_entity_poly.pdbx_strand_id
1 'polypeptide(L)'
;MSERTGDDTSLDKYTLKVCPRETRQQVGRLTSHVAVAPVLVAGPVALLEAGPVTRVSEGGLQELPLRIRAVELDSGQELWSRSIRDTRYRGPFPP
;
A
#
# COMPACT_ATOMS: atom_id res chain seq x y z
N MET A 1 9.30 0.79 9.27
CA MET A 1 10.61 0.36 8.73
C MET A 1 10.36 -0.58 7.57
N SER A 2 11.13 -0.53 6.48
CA SER A 2 10.91 -1.34 5.27
C SER A 2 12.07 -2.27 4.98
N GLU A 3 11.77 -3.41 4.37
CA GLU A 3 12.73 -4.38 3.89
C GLU A 3 12.37 -4.75 2.44
N ARG A 4 13.36 -4.82 1.55
CA ARG A 4 13.13 -5.29 0.18
C ARG A 4 13.14 -6.82 0.19
N THR A 5 11.99 -7.41 -0.10
CA THR A 5 11.77 -8.87 -0.06
C THR A 5 11.50 -9.49 -1.42
N GLY A 6 11.25 -8.68 -2.45
CA GLY A 6 11.08 -9.12 -3.83
C GLY A 6 12.09 -8.50 -4.80
N ASP A 7 12.15 -9.08 -5.99
CA ASP A 7 12.96 -8.58 -7.11
C ASP A 7 12.26 -7.42 -7.84
N ASP A 8 12.85 -6.92 -8.93
CA ASP A 8 12.26 -5.82 -9.71
C ASP A 8 11.07 -6.23 -10.58
N THR A 9 10.81 -7.53 -10.71
CA THR A 9 9.64 -8.06 -11.43
C THR A 9 8.42 -8.20 -10.52
N SER A 10 8.67 -8.27 -9.20
CA SER A 10 7.65 -8.40 -8.17
C SER A 10 6.95 -7.06 -7.91
N LEU A 11 5.61 -7.06 -8.01
CA LEU A 11 4.82 -5.87 -7.65
C LEU A 11 4.97 -5.56 -6.16
N ASP A 12 4.93 -6.58 -5.31
CA ASP A 12 4.98 -6.48 -3.86
C ASP A 12 6.41 -6.67 -3.33
N LYS A 13 7.36 -5.89 -3.87
CA LYS A 13 8.79 -6.09 -3.61
C LYS A 13 9.30 -5.58 -2.26
N TYR A 14 8.48 -4.85 -1.51
CA TYR A 14 8.82 -4.38 -0.16
C TYR A 14 7.87 -4.98 0.89
N THR A 15 8.46 -5.42 1.99
CA THR A 15 7.73 -5.69 3.24
C THR A 15 7.88 -4.49 4.16
N LEU A 16 6.75 -3.88 4.52
CA LEU A 16 6.66 -2.75 5.43
C LEU A 16 6.26 -3.26 6.82
N LYS A 17 7.08 -2.94 7.83
CA LYS A 17 6.77 -3.14 9.24
C LYS A 17 5.93 -1.97 9.73
N VAL A 18 4.75 -2.27 10.25
CA VAL A 18 3.84 -1.32 10.86
C VAL A 18 4.13 -1.26 12.36
N CYS A 19 4.46 -0.06 12.84
CA CYS A 19 4.76 0.21 14.24
C CYS A 19 4.01 1.49 14.66
N PRO A 20 3.19 1.48 15.72
CA PRO A 20 2.64 2.70 16.29
C PRO A 20 3.77 3.62 16.73
N ARG A 21 3.56 4.93 16.62
CA ARG A 21 4.60 5.91 16.91
C ARG A 21 4.97 5.91 18.40
N GLU A 22 3.98 5.67 19.24
CA GLU A 22 4.03 5.74 20.69
C GLU A 22 4.83 4.58 21.26
N THR A 23 4.50 3.35 20.85
CA THR A 23 5.09 2.13 21.42
C THR A 23 6.31 1.63 20.66
N ARG A 24 6.41 1.97 19.36
CA ARG A 24 7.37 1.39 18.39
C ARG A 24 7.34 -0.13 18.30
N GLN A 25 6.38 -0.79 18.94
CA GLN A 25 6.19 -2.23 18.86
C GLN A 25 5.63 -2.58 17.49
N GLN A 26 6.15 -3.62 16.86
CA GLN A 26 5.61 -4.09 15.59
C GLN A 26 4.21 -4.66 15.82
N VAL A 27 3.21 -4.12 15.11
CA VAL A 27 1.81 -4.59 15.18
C VAL A 27 1.40 -5.38 13.95
N GLY A 28 2.22 -5.39 12.90
CA GLY A 28 1.98 -6.19 11.71
C GLY A 28 2.99 -5.96 10.60
N ARG A 29 2.80 -6.68 9.51
CA ARG A 29 3.58 -6.58 8.28
C ARG A 29 2.65 -6.49 7.08
N LEU A 30 3.03 -5.73 6.07
CA LEU A 30 2.29 -5.62 4.83
C LEU A 30 3.24 -5.52 3.65
N THR A 31 2.78 -5.94 2.48
CA THR A 31 3.58 -5.84 1.25
C THR A 31 3.20 -4.62 0.43
N SER A 32 4.18 -4.07 -0.28
CA SER A 32 4.02 -2.88 -1.10
C SER A 32 5.00 -2.85 -2.27
N HIS A 33 4.64 -2.11 -3.31
CA HIS A 33 5.51 -1.76 -4.43
C HIS A 33 6.46 -0.61 -4.12
N VAL A 34 6.20 0.12 -3.03
CA VAL A 34 7.03 1.23 -2.54
C VAL A 34 7.66 0.90 -1.19
N ALA A 35 8.85 1.44 -0.95
CA ALA A 35 9.57 1.27 0.30
C ALA A 35 8.93 2.02 1.48
N VAL A 36 8.08 3.02 1.22
CA VAL A 36 7.39 3.80 2.25
C VAL A 36 5.99 4.11 1.76
N ALA A 37 4.99 3.86 2.61
CA ALA A 37 3.59 4.21 2.35
C ALA A 37 2.95 4.76 3.63
N PRO A 38 2.11 5.80 3.55
CA PRO A 38 1.22 6.17 4.64
C PRO A 38 0.26 5.00 4.95
N VAL A 39 0.07 4.70 6.22
CA VAL A 39 -0.81 3.63 6.70
C VAL A 39 -1.69 4.17 7.80
N LEU A 40 -3.00 3.93 7.71
CA LEU A 40 -3.95 4.12 8.79
C LEU A 40 -4.26 2.76 9.40
N VAL A 41 -4.15 2.64 10.72
CA VAL A 41 -4.46 1.40 11.44
C VAL A 41 -5.77 1.56 12.19
N ALA A 42 -6.69 0.61 11.99
CA ALA A 42 -7.98 0.55 12.66
C ALA A 42 -8.24 -0.90 13.15
N GLY A 43 -8.00 -1.14 14.43
CA GLY A 43 -8.09 -2.49 15.01
C GLY A 43 -7.08 -3.45 14.35
N PRO A 44 -7.50 -4.62 13.85
CA PRO A 44 -6.62 -5.59 13.18
C PRO A 44 -6.35 -5.24 11.71
N VAL A 45 -6.85 -4.11 11.20
CA VAL A 45 -6.79 -3.76 9.77
C VAL A 45 -5.88 -2.55 9.54
N ALA A 46 -5.03 -2.66 8.53
CA ALA A 46 -4.28 -1.56 7.95
C ALA A 46 -4.92 -1.12 6.63
N LEU A 47 -5.16 0.18 6.52
CA LEU A 47 -5.55 0.85 5.29
C LEU A 47 -4.34 1.57 4.71
N LEU A 48 -4.06 1.33 3.44
CA LEU A 48 -2.99 2.00 2.73
C LEU A 48 -3.41 2.33 1.30
N GLU A 49 -2.84 3.41 0.80
CA GLU A 49 -2.89 3.75 -0.61
C GLU A 49 -1.84 2.93 -1.37
N ALA A 50 -2.26 2.32 -2.47
CA ALA A 50 -1.36 1.77 -3.47
C ALA A 50 -1.44 2.64 -4.73
N GLY A 51 -0.33 3.32 -5.02
CA GLY A 51 -0.13 4.16 -6.21
C GLY A 51 -0.46 3.45 -7.52
N PRO A 52 -0.71 4.22 -8.59
CA PRO A 52 -0.84 3.64 -9.92
C PRO A 52 0.49 2.99 -10.33
N VAL A 53 0.43 1.78 -10.88
CA VAL A 53 1.61 1.05 -11.34
C VAL A 53 1.38 0.59 -12.76
N THR A 54 2.35 0.85 -13.62
CA THR A 54 2.44 0.24 -14.95
C THR A 54 3.47 -0.87 -14.90
N ARG A 55 3.12 -2.07 -15.36
CA ARG A 55 4.04 -3.21 -15.44
C ARG A 55 3.90 -3.96 -16.74
N VAL A 56 4.99 -4.60 -17.16
CA VAL A 56 4.94 -5.58 -18.26
C VAL A 56 4.52 -6.92 -17.67
N SER A 57 3.54 -7.56 -18.29
CA SER A 57 3.09 -8.93 -18.00
C SER A 57 3.12 -9.76 -19.28
N GLU A 58 2.90 -11.08 -19.19
CA GLU A 58 2.86 -11.96 -20.39
C GLU A 58 1.83 -11.49 -21.44
N GLY A 59 0.74 -10.84 -21.02
CA GLY A 59 -0.28 -10.28 -21.88
C GLY A 59 0.00 -8.85 -22.38
N GLY A 60 1.19 -8.30 -22.13
CA GLY A 60 1.57 -6.94 -22.46
C GLY A 60 1.55 -5.98 -21.27
N LEU A 61 1.45 -4.69 -21.57
CA LEU A 61 1.50 -3.62 -20.57
C LEU A 61 0.19 -3.59 -19.77
N GLN A 62 0.31 -3.78 -18.46
CA GLN A 62 -0.79 -3.74 -17.51
C GLN A 62 -0.69 -2.50 -16.64
N GLU A 63 -1.74 -1.68 -16.66
CA GLU A 63 -1.90 -0.54 -15.76
C GLU A 63 -2.81 -0.91 -14.59
N LEU A 64 -2.31 -0.71 -13.38
CA LEU A 64 -3.07 -0.80 -12.14
C LEU A 64 -3.39 0.63 -11.69
N PRO A 65 -4.67 0.97 -11.48
CA PRO A 65 -5.05 2.31 -11.03
C PRO A 65 -4.65 2.53 -9.57
N LEU A 66 -4.60 3.81 -9.18
CA LEU A 66 -4.57 4.20 -7.78
C LEU A 66 -5.70 3.49 -7.02
N ARG A 67 -5.41 2.88 -5.87
CA ARG A 67 -6.40 2.15 -5.08
C ARG A 67 -6.12 2.26 -3.59
N ILE A 68 -7.18 2.16 -2.79
CA ILE A 68 -7.08 1.88 -1.36
C ILE A 68 -7.15 0.37 -1.17
N ARG A 69 -6.31 -0.15 -0.27
CA ARG A 69 -6.29 -1.55 0.13
C ARG A 69 -6.54 -1.63 1.63
N ALA A 70 -7.34 -2.61 2.04
CA ALA A 70 -7.43 -3.06 3.42
C ALA A 70 -6.69 -4.37 3.56
N VAL A 71 -5.80 -4.43 4.56
CA VAL A 71 -4.94 -5.58 4.82
C VAL A 71 -5.08 -5.96 6.28
N GLU A 72 -5.24 -7.26 6.55
CA GLU A 72 -5.17 -7.78 7.91
C GLU A 72 -3.73 -7.75 8.41
N LEU A 73 -3.49 -7.16 9.58
CA LEU A 73 -2.14 -6.90 10.10
C LEU A 73 -1.37 -8.18 10.49
N ASP A 74 -2.07 -9.23 10.91
CA ASP A 74 -1.46 -10.48 11.37
C ASP A 74 -0.95 -11.32 10.19
N SER A 75 -1.81 -11.55 9.20
CA SER A 75 -1.51 -12.37 8.02
C SER A 75 -0.87 -11.59 6.87
N GLY A 76 -1.06 -10.27 6.82
CA GLY A 76 -0.75 -9.47 5.64
C GLY A 76 -1.70 -9.71 4.46
N GLN A 77 -2.81 -10.44 4.68
CA GLN A 77 -3.79 -10.75 3.63
C GLN A 77 -4.60 -9.50 3.25
N GLU A 78 -4.75 -9.27 1.95
CA GLU A 78 -5.69 -8.26 1.45
C GLU A 78 -7.14 -8.71 1.70
N LEU A 79 -7.89 -7.93 2.48
CA LEU A 79 -9.30 -8.15 2.77
C LEU A 79 -10.19 -7.61 1.65
N TRP A 80 -9.84 -6.43 1.15
CA TRP A 80 -10.48 -5.81 -0.02
C TRP A 80 -9.58 -4.73 -0.62
N SER A 81 -9.86 -4.36 -1.87
CA SER A 81 -9.30 -3.16 -2.49
C SER A 81 -10.33 -2.43 -3.34
N ARG A 82 -10.14 -1.12 -3.48
CA ARG A 82 -11.03 -0.25 -4.28
C ARG A 82 -10.23 0.82 -5.01
N SER A 83 -10.42 0.88 -6.33
CA SER A 83 -9.79 1.91 -7.16
C SER A 83 -10.35 3.31 -6.86
N ILE A 84 -9.46 4.30 -6.82
CA ILE A 84 -9.80 5.73 -6.74
C ILE A 84 -9.94 6.24 -8.19
N ARG A 85 -11.13 6.75 -8.53
CA ARG A 85 -11.45 7.18 -9.91
C ARG A 85 -11.22 8.66 -10.15
N ASP A 86 -11.51 9.51 -9.16
CA ASP A 86 -11.28 10.95 -9.24
C ASP A 86 -10.18 11.32 -8.25
N THR A 87 -9.02 11.67 -8.78
CA THR A 87 -7.85 12.15 -8.02
C THR A 87 -7.67 13.65 -8.15
N ARG A 88 -8.55 14.34 -8.89
CA ARG A 88 -8.41 15.77 -9.15
C ARG A 88 -8.94 16.55 -7.96
N TYR A 89 -8.05 17.29 -7.32
CA TYR A 89 -8.45 18.30 -6.35
C TYR A 89 -9.21 19.44 -7.04
N ARG A 90 -10.35 19.84 -6.46
CA ARG A 90 -11.23 20.91 -7.00
C ARG A 90 -11.54 22.00 -5.97
N GLY A 91 -10.89 21.96 -4.81
CA GLY A 91 -11.08 22.95 -3.76
C GLY A 91 -10.17 24.18 -3.93
N PRO A 92 -10.40 25.26 -3.16
CA PRO A 92 -9.43 26.32 -3.02
C PRO A 92 -8.21 25.80 -2.24
N PHE A 93 -7.00 26.08 -2.74
CA PHE A 93 -5.80 25.83 -1.94
C PHE A 93 -5.87 26.63 -0.63
N PRO A 94 -5.49 26.06 0.52
CA PRO A 94 -5.42 26.80 1.77
C PRO A 94 -4.47 28.00 1.64
N PRO A 95 -4.74 29.13 2.34
CA PRO A 95 -3.92 30.34 2.29
C PRO A 95 -2.49 30.12 2.81
#